data_AF-A0A970XDP8-F1
#
_entry.id   AF-A0A970XDP8-F1
#
_cell.length_a   1.000
_cell.length_b   1.000
_cell.length_c   1.000
_cell.angle_alpha   90.00
_cell.angle_beta   90.00
_cell.angle_gamma   90.00
#
_symmetry.space_group_name_H-M   'P 1'
#
loop_
_entity.id
_entity.type
_entity.pdbx_description
1 polymer ?
#
loop_
_entity_poly.entity_id
_entity_poly.type
_entity_poly.pdbx_seq_one_letter_code
_entity_poly.pdbx_strand_id
1 'polypeptide(L)'
;DQDMPLNGRIKSYDFTMSNWQTCREDTWKFIAARDWIAGGYQWAGIEHRGETKWPRLCSVSGALDMFLQKKDAFYQNMSLWRSEPMVHLLPHWNFRGREGEEIRVVAYTNCPEVEFFLNGRSLGAQTVEKHGYAELYVPYEPGELKAVARCADGTMVTDVNITTGVPVALHLELLNGKDYRGEPLCANGKDMALVNCYAVDEAGNIVPDASPVVNFAASLPGKLIATGSDNTDHVPPFSAERRMYAGIIVAGLVITKPGKAKIYASSPGLESAVLEIEGK
;
A
#
# COMPACT_ATOMS: atom_id res chain seq x y z
N ASP A 1 14.55 6.20 1.60
CA ASP A 1 14.61 6.31 3.06
C ASP A 1 13.51 7.30 3.49
N GLN A 2 12.34 6.78 3.90
CA GLN A 2 11.15 7.60 4.19
C GLN A 2 11.02 7.96 5.68
N ASP A 3 12.07 7.66 6.45
CA ASP A 3 12.08 7.79 7.90
C ASP A 3 12.38 9.22 8.31
N MET A 4 11.34 10.03 8.29
CA MET A 4 11.39 11.42 8.72
C MET A 4 10.40 11.62 9.89
N PRO A 5 10.74 11.20 11.12
CA PRO A 5 9.87 11.38 12.28
C PRO A 5 9.50 12.84 12.52
N LEU A 6 10.41 13.75 12.18
CA LEU A 6 10.19 15.20 12.24
C LEU A 6 9.11 15.68 11.24
N ASN A 7 8.93 14.96 10.13
CA ASN A 7 7.87 15.20 9.16
C ASN A 7 6.65 14.30 9.40
N GLY A 8 6.54 13.68 10.58
CA GLY A 8 5.41 12.83 10.94
C GLY A 8 5.43 11.41 10.33
N ARG A 9 6.44 11.03 9.54
CA ARG A 9 6.51 9.73 8.86
C ARG A 9 7.20 8.67 9.72
N ILE A 10 6.78 7.41 9.58
CA ILE A 10 7.37 6.25 10.26
C ILE A 10 7.78 5.19 9.23
N LYS A 11 8.75 4.35 9.60
CA LYS A 11 9.22 3.25 8.75
C LYS A 11 8.08 2.26 8.52
N SER A 12 7.97 1.72 7.30
CA SER A 12 7.05 0.62 7.01
C SER A 12 7.54 -0.74 7.50
N TYR A 13 8.85 -0.90 7.70
CA TYR A 13 9.43 -2.11 8.30
C TYR A 13 8.85 -2.35 9.69
N ASP A 14 8.73 -3.61 10.10
CA ASP A 14 8.38 -3.93 11.48
C ASP A 14 9.51 -3.55 12.45
N PHE A 15 9.15 -2.91 13.56
CA PHE A 15 10.09 -2.55 14.63
C PHE A 15 9.34 -2.32 15.94
N THR A 16 10.03 -2.54 17.05
CA THR A 16 9.51 -2.20 18.39
C THR A 16 9.66 -0.69 18.61
N MET A 17 8.53 0.00 18.77
CA MET A 17 8.49 1.46 18.87
C MET A 17 8.72 1.96 20.29
N SER A 18 8.28 1.19 21.29
CA SER A 18 8.51 1.49 22.71
C SER A 18 8.29 0.24 23.57
N ASN A 19 8.54 0.34 24.88
CA ASN A 19 8.29 -0.75 25.84
C ASN A 19 6.80 -1.15 25.98
N TRP A 20 5.88 -0.36 25.41
CA TRP A 20 4.44 -0.64 25.40
C TRP A 20 3.93 -0.97 23.98
N GLN A 21 4.78 -0.87 22.97
CA GLN A 21 4.43 -1.01 21.54
C GLN A 21 5.49 -1.85 20.84
N THR A 22 5.34 -3.15 21.01
CA THR A 22 6.20 -4.19 20.46
C THR A 22 5.88 -4.44 18.98
N CYS A 23 6.89 -4.88 18.21
CA CYS A 23 6.71 -5.30 16.82
C CYS A 23 5.67 -6.43 16.66
N ARG A 24 5.17 -6.61 15.44
CA ARG A 24 4.13 -7.61 15.13
C ARG A 24 4.66 -9.02 15.25
N GLU A 25 5.90 -9.25 14.81
CA GLU A 25 6.58 -10.54 14.94
C GLU A 25 6.62 -11.02 16.39
N ASP A 26 7.23 -10.23 17.29
CA ASP A 26 7.39 -10.61 18.70
C ASP A 26 6.04 -10.78 19.40
N THR A 27 5.09 -9.90 19.10
CA THR A 27 3.74 -9.96 19.67
C THR A 27 3.03 -11.25 19.25
N TRP A 28 3.11 -11.62 17.97
CA TRP A 28 2.49 -12.85 17.49
C TRP A 28 3.21 -14.10 17.97
N LYS A 29 4.55 -14.12 17.99
CA LYS A 29 5.34 -15.19 18.61
C LYS A 29 4.96 -15.39 20.07
N PHE A 30 4.76 -14.30 20.82
CA PHE A 30 4.33 -14.37 22.21
C PHE A 30 2.95 -15.02 22.37
N ILE A 31 1.97 -14.59 21.57
CA ILE A 31 0.59 -15.11 21.59
C ILE A 31 0.57 -16.58 21.17
N ALA A 32 1.15 -16.90 20.01
CA ALA A 32 1.08 -18.22 19.39
C ALA A 32 1.86 -19.31 20.16
N ALA A 33 2.76 -18.93 21.06
CA ALA A 33 3.48 -19.87 21.92
C ALA A 33 2.68 -20.31 23.16
N ARG A 34 1.46 -19.81 23.38
CA ARG A 34 0.70 -19.99 24.62
C ARG A 34 -0.75 -20.36 24.35
N ASP A 35 -1.07 -21.65 24.47
CA ASP A 35 -2.43 -22.16 24.22
C ASP A 35 -3.51 -21.58 25.15
N TRP A 36 -3.13 -21.02 26.30
CA TRP A 36 -4.06 -20.35 27.22
C TRP A 36 -4.36 -18.88 26.83
N ILE A 37 -3.69 -18.34 25.81
CA ILE A 37 -4.02 -17.04 25.23
C ILE A 37 -4.95 -17.27 24.04
N ALA A 38 -6.22 -16.90 24.20
CA ALA A 38 -7.23 -17.08 23.14
C ALA A 38 -6.92 -16.27 21.85
N GLY A 39 -6.15 -15.18 21.94
CA GLY A 39 -5.75 -14.35 20.82
C GLY A 39 -5.37 -12.93 21.23
N GLY A 40 -5.32 -12.02 20.26
CA GLY A 40 -5.04 -10.59 20.47
C GLY A 40 -5.81 -9.70 19.49
N TYR A 41 -6.02 -8.45 19.90
CA TYR A 41 -6.62 -7.41 19.05
C TYR A 41 -5.55 -6.39 18.70
N GLN A 42 -5.12 -6.37 17.43
CA GLN A 42 -4.12 -5.42 16.96
C GLN A 42 -4.63 -3.98 17.10
N TRP A 43 -3.81 -3.12 17.71
CA TRP A 43 -3.96 -1.67 17.67
C TRP A 43 -3.12 -1.11 16.51
N ALA A 44 -3.69 -0.72 15.37
CA ALA A 44 -5.09 -0.86 14.95
C ALA A 44 -5.17 -1.62 13.62
N GLY A 45 -6.38 -1.99 13.19
CA GLY A 45 -6.58 -2.54 11.85
C GLY A 45 -6.40 -1.47 10.77
N ILE A 46 -7.13 -0.35 10.91
CA ILE A 46 -7.10 0.81 10.02
C ILE A 46 -6.68 2.01 10.85
N GLU A 47 -5.89 2.92 10.27
CA GLU A 47 -5.59 4.20 10.92
C GLU A 47 -6.87 5.01 11.23
N HIS A 48 -6.78 5.85 12.26
CA HIS A 48 -7.88 6.69 12.72
C HIS A 48 -7.39 8.10 13.04
N ARG A 49 -8.25 9.10 12.86
CA ARG A 49 -7.92 10.50 13.19
C ARG A 49 -7.62 10.67 14.67
N GLY A 50 -6.71 11.58 15.00
CA GLY A 50 -6.24 11.81 16.37
C GLY A 50 -5.12 10.85 16.79
N GLU A 51 -4.89 10.73 18.11
CA GLU A 51 -3.82 9.90 18.71
C GLU A 51 -2.46 10.07 18.03
N THR A 52 -2.07 11.32 17.83
CA THR A 52 -0.94 11.64 16.98
C THR A 52 -0.18 12.87 17.44
N LYS A 53 0.98 13.09 16.80
CA LYS A 53 1.83 14.25 17.01
C LYS A 53 1.88 15.06 15.73
N TRP A 54 1.87 16.38 15.86
CA TRP A 54 2.07 17.29 14.74
C TRP A 54 3.31 16.88 13.91
N PRO A 55 3.27 16.93 12.57
CA PRO A 55 2.19 17.43 11.70
C PRO A 55 1.12 16.38 11.30
N ARG A 56 1.15 15.18 11.86
CA ARG A 56 0.17 14.15 11.47
C ARG A 56 -1.25 14.51 11.87
N LEU A 57 -2.20 13.98 11.10
CA LEU A 57 -3.64 14.07 11.33
C LEU A 57 -4.25 12.82 11.95
N CYS A 58 -3.51 11.70 11.95
CA CYS A 58 -4.01 10.40 12.40
C CYS A 58 -2.94 9.54 13.09
N SER A 59 -3.41 8.46 13.70
CA SER A 59 -2.59 7.37 14.17
C SER A 59 -1.79 6.77 13.00
N VAL A 60 -0.65 6.14 13.32
CA VAL A 60 0.20 5.44 12.34
C VAL A 60 0.26 3.94 12.58
N SER A 61 -0.64 3.44 13.44
CA SER A 61 -0.67 2.07 13.94
C SER A 61 -1.47 1.09 13.07
N GLY A 62 -2.25 1.60 12.11
CA GLY A 62 -3.04 0.79 11.19
C GLY A 62 -2.18 -0.04 10.24
N ALA A 63 -2.60 -1.29 9.96
CA ALA A 63 -2.10 -2.08 8.84
C ALA A 63 -2.62 -1.55 7.49
N LEU A 64 -3.80 -0.93 7.53
CA LEU A 64 -4.34 -0.07 6.48
C LEU A 64 -4.18 1.39 6.90
N ASP A 65 -3.90 2.28 5.96
CA ASP A 65 -3.91 3.73 6.21
C ASP A 65 -5.34 4.31 6.26
N MET A 66 -5.46 5.62 6.54
CA MET A 66 -6.75 6.32 6.55
C MET A 66 -7.51 6.30 5.22
N PHE A 67 -6.81 6.01 4.12
CA PHE A 67 -7.32 6.00 2.76
C PHE A 67 -7.50 4.57 2.23
N LEU A 68 -7.51 3.57 3.15
CA LEU A 68 -7.69 2.14 2.87
C LEU A 68 -6.58 1.50 2.03
N GLN A 69 -5.41 2.13 1.96
CA GLN A 69 -4.25 1.54 1.31
C GLN A 69 -3.55 0.57 2.24
N LYS A 70 -3.18 -0.59 1.68
CA LYS A 70 -2.43 -1.63 2.38
C LYS A 70 -1.00 -1.17 2.58
N LYS A 71 -0.57 -1.11 3.83
CA LYS A 71 0.86 -0.95 4.17
C LYS A 71 1.53 -2.31 4.16
N ASP A 72 2.86 -2.35 4.22
CA ASP A 72 3.62 -3.58 4.38
C ASP A 72 3.18 -4.41 5.60
N ALA A 73 2.73 -3.72 6.67
CA ALA A 73 2.13 -4.35 7.85
C ALA A 73 0.88 -5.21 7.56
N PHE A 74 0.09 -4.86 6.53
CA PHE A 74 -1.05 -5.68 6.10
C PHE A 74 -0.58 -7.06 5.61
N TYR A 75 0.50 -7.09 4.85
CA TYR A 75 1.05 -8.32 4.28
C TYR A 75 1.78 -9.15 5.33
N GLN A 76 2.42 -8.52 6.31
CA GLN A 76 2.92 -9.24 7.49
C GLN A 76 1.78 -9.89 8.27
N ASN A 77 0.66 -9.21 8.46
CA ASN A 77 -0.51 -9.83 9.09
C ASN A 77 -1.02 -11.03 8.29
N MET A 78 -1.00 -10.96 6.96
CA MET A 78 -1.32 -12.12 6.12
C MET A 78 -0.34 -13.27 6.36
N SER A 79 0.97 -13.01 6.41
CA SER A 79 1.96 -14.06 6.65
C SER A 79 1.81 -14.73 8.04
N LEU A 80 1.28 -14.00 9.02
CA LEU A 80 1.06 -14.51 10.38
C LEU A 80 -0.28 -15.23 10.56
N TRP A 81 -1.34 -14.80 9.87
CA TRP A 81 -2.72 -15.22 10.17
C TRP A 81 -3.41 -16.02 9.07
N ARG A 82 -2.86 -16.06 7.85
CA ARG A 82 -3.45 -16.74 6.69
C ARG A 82 -2.68 -18.01 6.35
N SER A 83 -3.41 -19.02 5.89
CA SER A 83 -2.83 -20.29 5.43
C SER A 83 -2.50 -20.31 3.94
N GLU A 84 -3.06 -19.39 3.15
CA GLU A 84 -2.78 -19.34 1.71
C GLU A 84 -1.32 -18.94 1.48
N PRO A 85 -0.56 -19.73 0.69
CA PRO A 85 0.82 -19.41 0.32
C PRO A 85 0.98 -17.97 -0.15
N MET A 86 1.90 -17.22 0.45
CA MET A 86 2.17 -15.84 0.05
C MET A 86 3.62 -15.42 0.32
N VAL A 87 4.09 -14.45 -0.44
CA VAL A 87 5.30 -13.67 -0.17
C VAL A 87 5.03 -12.22 -0.51
N HIS A 88 5.54 -11.29 0.30
CA HIS A 88 5.45 -9.84 0.07
C HIS A 88 6.83 -9.22 0.29
N LEU A 89 7.30 -8.49 -0.71
CA LEU A 89 8.64 -7.92 -0.77
C LEU A 89 8.61 -6.41 -0.50
N LEU A 90 9.46 -5.94 0.41
CA LEU A 90 9.65 -4.53 0.69
C LEU A 90 11.14 -4.17 0.80
N PRO A 91 11.55 -2.95 0.40
CA PRO A 91 10.73 -1.81 -0.05
C PRO A 91 10.53 -1.80 -1.57
N HIS A 92 9.89 -0.75 -2.09
CA HIS A 92 9.93 -0.43 -3.53
C HIS A 92 11.37 -0.32 -4.06
N TRP A 93 11.58 -0.47 -5.38
CA TRP A 93 12.93 -0.52 -5.98
C TRP A 93 13.32 0.74 -6.78
N ASN A 94 12.86 1.91 -6.31
CA ASN A 94 13.21 3.23 -6.88
C ASN A 94 14.17 3.98 -5.96
N PHE A 95 15.48 3.83 -6.18
CA PHE A 95 16.53 4.49 -5.41
C PHE A 95 17.55 5.20 -6.31
N ARG A 96 17.09 5.82 -7.40
CA ARG A 96 17.96 6.50 -8.38
C ARG A 96 18.96 7.43 -7.70
N GLY A 97 20.23 7.33 -8.09
CA GLY A 97 21.33 8.09 -7.50
C GLY A 97 21.92 7.49 -6.23
N ARG A 98 21.46 6.30 -5.81
CA ARG A 98 21.98 5.53 -4.67
C ARG A 98 22.58 4.19 -5.12
N GLU A 99 23.03 4.09 -6.38
CA GLU A 99 23.58 2.87 -6.94
C GLU A 99 24.76 2.36 -6.11
N GLY A 100 24.73 1.07 -5.75
CA GLY A 100 25.70 0.44 -4.86
C GLY A 100 25.48 0.67 -3.37
N GLU A 101 24.54 1.51 -2.94
CA GLU A 101 24.16 1.60 -1.53
C GLU A 101 23.40 0.36 -1.09
N GLU A 102 23.73 -0.15 0.10
CA GLU A 102 23.04 -1.28 0.71
C GLU A 102 21.61 -0.89 1.11
N ILE A 103 20.61 -1.54 0.49
CA ILE A 103 19.21 -1.39 0.83
C ILE A 103 18.76 -2.60 1.63
N ARG A 104 18.16 -2.34 2.80
CA ARG A 104 17.52 -3.37 3.61
C ARG A 104 16.29 -3.91 2.88
N VAL A 105 16.32 -5.18 2.48
CA VAL A 105 15.23 -5.89 1.82
C VAL A 105 14.63 -6.90 2.80
N VAL A 106 13.31 -6.91 2.91
CA VAL A 106 12.55 -7.83 3.76
C VAL A 106 11.49 -8.54 2.93
N ALA A 107 11.29 -9.83 3.20
CA ALA A 107 10.17 -10.60 2.66
C ALA A 107 9.30 -11.17 3.79
N TYR A 108 8.03 -10.78 3.82
CA TYR A 108 7.03 -11.41 4.67
C TYR A 108 6.44 -12.61 3.95
N THR A 109 6.46 -13.79 4.57
CA THR A 109 5.92 -15.03 3.99
C THR A 109 5.46 -16.00 5.08
N ASN A 110 4.49 -16.85 4.77
CA ASN A 110 4.12 -18.00 5.59
C ASN A 110 4.81 -19.30 5.15
N CYS A 111 5.74 -19.22 4.18
CA CYS A 111 6.49 -20.36 3.66
C CYS A 111 7.89 -20.44 4.31
N PRO A 112 8.43 -21.66 4.55
CA PRO A 112 9.64 -21.86 5.34
C PRO A 112 10.95 -21.49 4.64
N GLU A 113 10.93 -21.15 3.35
CA GLU A 113 12.12 -20.78 2.59
C GLU A 113 11.81 -19.64 1.63
N VAL A 114 12.72 -18.66 1.52
CA VAL A 114 12.69 -17.58 0.52
C VAL A 114 14.04 -17.48 -0.15
N GLU A 115 14.06 -17.39 -1.47
CA GLU A 115 15.25 -17.04 -2.26
C GLU A 115 15.05 -15.69 -2.93
N PHE A 116 16.05 -14.81 -2.79
CA PHE A 116 16.05 -13.48 -3.40
C PHE A 116 16.85 -13.46 -4.69
N PHE A 117 16.44 -12.64 -5.65
CA PHE A 117 17.11 -12.45 -6.92
C PHE A 117 17.18 -10.97 -7.26
N LEU A 118 18.33 -10.52 -7.79
CA LEU A 118 18.51 -9.20 -8.38
C LEU A 118 18.95 -9.38 -9.84
N ASN A 119 18.14 -8.88 -10.78
CA ASN A 119 18.40 -8.99 -12.22
C ASN A 119 18.69 -10.44 -12.65
N GLY A 120 17.92 -11.38 -12.11
CA GLY A 120 18.05 -12.81 -12.37
C GLY A 120 19.21 -13.52 -11.65
N ARG A 121 20.07 -12.79 -10.93
CA ARG A 121 21.15 -13.37 -10.11
C ARG A 121 20.62 -13.73 -8.73
N SER A 122 20.79 -14.97 -8.30
CA SER A 122 20.44 -15.39 -6.94
C SER A 122 21.32 -14.65 -5.92
N LEU A 123 20.67 -14.17 -4.85
CA LEU A 123 21.29 -13.57 -3.68
C LEU A 123 21.31 -14.54 -2.49
N GLY A 124 20.89 -15.79 -2.71
CA GLY A 124 20.85 -16.86 -1.71
C GLY A 124 19.44 -17.14 -1.18
N ALA A 125 19.23 -18.41 -0.84
CA ALA A 125 18.04 -18.90 -0.16
C ALA A 125 18.22 -18.78 1.36
N GLN A 126 17.15 -18.44 2.07
CA GLN A 126 17.08 -18.32 3.50
C GLN A 126 15.93 -19.16 4.05
N THR A 127 16.18 -19.88 5.14
CA THR A 127 15.11 -20.50 5.92
C THR A 127 14.42 -19.42 6.77
N VAL A 128 13.10 -19.39 6.73
CA VAL A 128 12.27 -18.48 7.50
C VAL A 128 11.77 -19.18 8.75
N GLU A 129 12.08 -18.60 9.92
CA GLU A 129 11.53 -19.08 11.18
C GLU A 129 10.01 -18.95 11.17
N LYS A 130 9.30 -19.89 11.81
CA LYS A 130 7.84 -19.78 11.97
C LYS A 130 7.48 -18.43 12.62
N HIS A 131 6.58 -17.70 11.97
CA HIS A 131 6.14 -16.34 12.34
C HIS A 131 7.21 -15.24 12.20
N GLY A 132 8.38 -15.53 11.64
CA GLY A 132 9.41 -14.54 11.31
C GLY A 132 9.28 -14.01 9.88
N TYR A 133 10.38 -13.48 9.37
CA TYR A 133 10.54 -13.00 8.00
C TYR A 133 11.97 -13.22 7.50
N ALA A 134 12.18 -13.13 6.19
CA ALA A 134 13.53 -13.15 5.60
C ALA A 134 14.04 -11.73 5.40
N GLU A 135 15.35 -11.54 5.56
CA GLU A 135 15.99 -10.22 5.45
C GLU A 135 17.40 -10.34 4.86
N LEU A 136 17.77 -9.36 4.04
CA LEU A 136 19.14 -9.15 3.58
C LEU A 136 19.38 -7.68 3.25
N TYR A 137 20.66 -7.34 3.10
CA TYR A 137 21.07 -6.06 2.53
C TYR A 137 21.53 -6.31 1.09
N VAL A 138 21.00 -5.51 0.16
CA VAL A 138 21.25 -5.65 -1.27
C VAL A 138 21.81 -4.33 -1.79
N PRO A 139 23.01 -4.33 -2.42
CA PRO A 139 23.50 -3.17 -3.15
C PRO A 139 22.49 -2.78 -4.24
N TYR A 140 22.02 -1.54 -4.22
CA TYR A 140 21.04 -1.10 -5.19
C TYR A 140 21.60 -1.12 -6.62
N GLU A 141 20.93 -1.89 -7.47
CA GLU A 141 21.11 -1.90 -8.92
C GLU A 141 19.71 -1.74 -9.54
N PRO A 142 19.50 -0.79 -10.46
CA PRO A 142 18.24 -0.67 -11.17
C PRO A 142 17.85 -1.98 -11.87
N GLY A 143 16.57 -2.32 -11.83
CA GLY A 143 16.04 -3.49 -12.52
C GLY A 143 14.99 -4.23 -11.70
N GLU A 144 15.10 -5.56 -11.64
CA GLU A 144 14.12 -6.44 -10.99
C GLU A 144 14.71 -7.02 -9.69
N LEU A 145 14.09 -6.69 -8.56
CA LEU A 145 14.26 -7.40 -7.30
C LEU A 145 13.08 -8.36 -7.12
N LYS A 146 13.38 -9.64 -6.92
CA LYS A 146 12.38 -10.71 -6.83
C LYS A 146 12.61 -11.57 -5.59
N ALA A 147 11.53 -11.96 -4.94
CA ALA A 147 11.53 -12.98 -3.89
C ALA A 147 10.69 -14.17 -4.34
N VAL A 148 11.25 -15.38 -4.22
CA VAL A 148 10.56 -16.65 -4.48
C VAL A 148 10.47 -17.41 -3.18
N ALA A 149 9.26 -17.62 -2.66
CA ALA A 149 9.05 -18.40 -1.45
C ALA A 149 8.59 -19.81 -1.79
N ARG A 150 9.19 -20.81 -1.12
CA ARG A 150 8.90 -22.23 -1.28
C ARG A 150 8.19 -22.76 -0.05
N CYS A 151 6.96 -23.23 -0.23
CA CYS A 151 6.09 -23.71 0.84
C CYS A 151 6.32 -25.21 1.11
N ALA A 152 5.93 -25.67 2.29
CA ALA A 152 6.20 -27.06 2.73
C ALA A 152 5.52 -28.13 1.85
N ASP A 153 4.43 -27.77 1.18
CA ASP A 153 3.71 -28.60 0.22
C ASP A 153 4.32 -28.56 -1.20
N GLY A 154 5.41 -27.82 -1.40
CA GLY A 154 6.05 -27.62 -2.69
C GLY A 154 5.50 -26.46 -3.51
N THR A 155 4.44 -25.78 -3.05
CA THR A 155 3.91 -24.57 -3.71
C THR A 155 4.98 -23.49 -3.74
N MET A 156 5.11 -22.81 -4.88
CA MET A 156 5.98 -21.66 -5.03
C MET A 156 5.15 -20.41 -5.28
N VAL A 157 5.47 -19.34 -4.55
CA VAL A 157 4.88 -18.02 -4.72
C VAL A 157 5.99 -16.99 -4.91
N THR A 158 5.68 -15.91 -5.63
CA THR A 158 6.67 -14.92 -6.04
C THR A 158 6.12 -13.53 -5.89
N ASP A 159 6.98 -12.61 -5.47
CA ASP A 159 6.70 -11.17 -5.48
C ASP A 159 7.90 -10.41 -6.06
N VAL A 160 7.62 -9.28 -6.71
CA VAL A 160 8.58 -8.56 -7.55
C VAL A 160 8.43 -7.06 -7.38
N ASN A 161 9.53 -6.39 -7.06
CA ASN A 161 9.66 -4.95 -7.12
C ASN A 161 10.61 -4.57 -8.26
N ILE A 162 10.14 -3.72 -9.16
CA ILE A 162 10.92 -3.22 -10.30
C ILE A 162 11.29 -1.75 -10.11
N THR A 163 12.44 -1.37 -10.67
CA THR A 163 12.77 0.05 -10.85
C THR A 163 11.92 0.60 -11.99
N THR A 164 11.04 1.55 -11.70
CA THR A 164 10.15 2.15 -12.69
C THR A 164 10.83 3.33 -13.41
N GLY A 165 10.22 3.77 -14.51
CA GLY A 165 10.54 5.04 -15.18
C GLY A 165 10.03 6.27 -14.43
N VAL A 166 10.21 7.46 -15.03
CA VAL A 166 9.56 8.69 -14.54
C VAL A 166 8.07 8.62 -14.84
N PRO A 167 7.21 9.25 -14.02
CA PRO A 167 5.77 9.25 -14.30
C PRO A 167 5.48 10.03 -15.59
N VAL A 168 4.65 9.45 -16.45
CA VAL A 168 4.23 10.05 -17.74
C VAL A 168 2.72 10.15 -17.88
N ALA A 169 1.96 9.34 -17.13
CA ALA A 169 0.50 9.31 -17.18
C ALA A 169 -0.12 9.10 -15.81
N LEU A 170 -1.39 9.45 -15.67
CA LEU A 170 -2.23 9.05 -14.56
C LEU A 170 -3.01 7.77 -14.90
N HIS A 171 -3.31 6.95 -13.90
CA HIS A 171 -4.16 5.76 -14.02
C HIS A 171 -5.23 5.78 -12.92
N LEU A 172 -6.48 5.46 -13.28
CA LEU A 172 -7.62 5.42 -12.35
C LEU A 172 -8.18 4.00 -12.24
N GLU A 173 -8.36 3.53 -11.01
CA GLU A 173 -8.85 2.19 -10.69
C GLU A 173 -10.00 2.27 -9.67
N LEU A 174 -11.11 1.59 -9.94
CA LEU A 174 -12.23 1.49 -9.00
C LEU A 174 -11.92 0.46 -7.91
N LEU A 175 -11.79 0.90 -6.67
CA LEU A 175 -11.48 0.04 -5.52
C LEU A 175 -12.67 -0.80 -5.06
N ASN A 176 -13.90 -0.27 -5.18
CA ASN A 176 -15.13 -0.95 -4.78
C ASN A 176 -16.25 -0.80 -5.83
N GLY A 177 -16.37 -1.79 -6.73
CA GLY A 177 -17.48 -1.85 -7.69
C GLY A 177 -18.73 -2.58 -7.17
N LYS A 178 -18.59 -3.29 -6.05
CA LYS A 178 -19.66 -4.06 -5.42
C LYS A 178 -19.59 -3.92 -3.90
N ASP A 179 -20.74 -3.98 -3.24
CA ASP A 179 -20.81 -4.05 -1.79
C ASP A 179 -20.47 -5.46 -1.25
N TYR A 180 -20.52 -5.62 0.08
CA TYR A 180 -20.22 -6.90 0.74
C TYR A 180 -21.21 -8.04 0.40
N ARG A 181 -22.35 -7.74 -0.22
CA ARG A 181 -23.35 -8.70 -0.70
C ARG A 181 -23.14 -9.04 -2.19
N GLY A 182 -22.21 -8.36 -2.86
CA GLY A 182 -21.97 -8.51 -4.29
C GLY A 182 -22.88 -7.63 -5.15
N GLU A 183 -23.65 -6.73 -4.54
CA GLU A 183 -24.54 -5.83 -5.24
C GLU A 183 -23.76 -4.64 -5.84
N PRO A 184 -24.11 -4.19 -7.05
CA PRO A 184 -23.44 -3.05 -7.69
C PRO A 184 -23.72 -1.74 -6.95
N LEU A 185 -22.89 -0.73 -7.24
CA LEU A 185 -23.08 0.61 -6.69
C LEU A 185 -24.47 1.17 -6.99
N CYS A 186 -25.16 1.59 -5.93
CA CYS A 186 -26.52 2.13 -6.01
C CYS A 186 -26.48 3.64 -6.20
N ALA A 187 -27.17 4.14 -7.21
CA ALA A 187 -27.26 5.57 -7.51
C ALA A 187 -28.26 6.31 -6.60
N ASN A 188 -28.07 6.18 -5.30
CA ASN A 188 -28.94 6.71 -4.25
C ASN A 188 -28.37 7.97 -3.55
N GLY A 189 -27.24 8.49 -4.05
CA GLY A 189 -26.53 9.62 -3.46
C GLY A 189 -25.85 9.35 -2.11
N LYS A 190 -25.82 8.08 -1.66
CA LYS A 190 -25.20 7.64 -0.40
C LYS A 190 -24.08 6.63 -0.64
N ASP A 191 -24.24 5.76 -1.63
CA ASP A 191 -23.22 4.80 -2.00
C ASP A 191 -22.02 5.53 -2.63
N MET A 192 -20.81 5.06 -2.29
CA MET A 192 -19.57 5.74 -2.62
C MET A 192 -18.65 4.81 -3.39
N ALA A 193 -18.30 5.24 -4.60
CA ALA A 193 -17.16 4.71 -5.33
C ALA A 193 -15.87 5.33 -4.77
N LEU A 194 -14.95 4.48 -4.36
CA LEU A 194 -13.57 4.80 -4.04
C LEU A 194 -12.72 4.51 -5.26
N VAL A 195 -11.96 5.50 -5.69
CA VAL A 195 -11.14 5.44 -6.90
C VAL A 195 -9.70 5.73 -6.50
N ASN A 196 -8.82 4.76 -6.74
CA ASN A 196 -7.38 4.98 -6.64
C ASN A 196 -6.91 5.69 -7.91
N CYS A 197 -6.04 6.69 -7.72
CA CYS A 197 -5.34 7.41 -8.77
C CYS A 197 -3.85 7.22 -8.57
N TYR A 198 -3.20 6.61 -9.56
CA TYR A 198 -1.76 6.36 -9.57
C TYR A 198 -1.08 7.23 -10.62
N ALA A 199 0.22 7.44 -10.46
CA ALA A 199 1.08 7.88 -11.55
C ALA A 199 1.84 6.68 -12.10
N VAL A 200 1.90 6.55 -13.43
CA VAL A 200 2.53 5.40 -14.11
C VAL A 200 3.62 5.85 -15.08
N ASP A 201 4.62 5.00 -15.28
CA ASP A 201 5.69 5.20 -16.26
C ASP A 201 5.25 4.82 -17.70
N GLU A 202 6.15 4.96 -18.67
CA GLU A 202 5.88 4.64 -20.10
C GLU A 202 5.48 3.18 -20.33
N ALA A 203 5.86 2.27 -19.44
CA ALA A 203 5.48 0.85 -19.51
C ALA A 203 4.18 0.55 -18.74
N GLY A 204 3.57 1.56 -18.12
CA GLY A 204 2.34 1.42 -17.34
C GLY A 204 2.56 0.96 -15.89
N ASN A 205 3.80 0.92 -15.40
CA ASN A 205 4.09 0.55 -14.02
C ASN A 205 3.80 1.70 -13.06
N ILE A 206 3.16 1.41 -11.92
CA ILE A 206 2.93 2.40 -10.85
C ILE A 206 4.27 2.90 -10.32
N VAL A 207 4.46 4.21 -10.31
CA VAL A 207 5.69 4.85 -9.81
C VAL A 207 5.56 5.09 -8.30
N PRO A 208 6.19 4.27 -7.43
CA PRO A 208 5.93 4.21 -5.99
C PRO A 208 6.39 5.47 -5.22
N ASP A 209 7.26 6.28 -5.82
CA ASP A 209 7.79 7.52 -5.25
C ASP A 209 7.22 8.78 -5.94
N ALA A 210 6.24 8.64 -6.82
CA ALA A 210 5.60 9.78 -7.47
C ALA A 210 4.83 10.64 -6.45
N SER A 211 4.94 11.96 -6.62
CA SER A 211 4.28 12.97 -5.79
C SER A 211 3.70 14.19 -6.53
N PRO A 212 3.16 14.05 -7.77
CA PRO A 212 2.54 15.16 -8.49
C PRO A 212 1.32 15.72 -7.75
N VAL A 213 0.94 16.95 -8.08
CA VAL A 213 -0.36 17.52 -7.69
C VAL A 213 -1.38 17.16 -8.76
N VAL A 214 -2.50 16.56 -8.36
CA VAL A 214 -3.56 16.09 -9.27
C VAL A 214 -4.85 16.84 -8.99
N ASN A 215 -5.50 17.29 -10.06
CA ASN A 215 -6.82 17.91 -10.06
C ASN A 215 -7.87 16.92 -10.54
N PHE A 216 -8.92 16.75 -9.74
CA PHE A 216 -10.03 15.84 -10.00
C PHE A 216 -11.30 16.58 -10.43
N ALA A 217 -12.07 15.97 -11.33
CA ALA A 217 -13.41 16.43 -11.70
C ALA A 217 -14.35 15.25 -11.91
N ALA A 218 -15.66 15.49 -11.86
CA ALA A 218 -16.67 14.46 -12.12
C ALA A 218 -17.76 14.98 -13.06
N SER A 219 -18.23 14.13 -13.97
CA SER A 219 -19.44 14.39 -14.75
C SER A 219 -20.69 13.95 -14.00
N LEU A 220 -21.81 14.61 -14.27
CA LEU A 220 -23.12 14.13 -13.85
C LEU A 220 -23.37 12.70 -14.39
N PRO A 221 -24.09 11.85 -13.65
CA PRO A 221 -24.73 12.10 -12.35
C PRO A 221 -23.79 11.90 -11.13
N GLY A 222 -22.47 11.80 -11.35
CA GLY A 222 -21.47 11.68 -10.30
C GLY A 222 -21.14 13.01 -9.62
N LYS A 223 -20.74 12.94 -8.34
CA LYS A 223 -20.25 14.08 -7.56
C LYS A 223 -19.01 13.65 -6.77
N LEU A 224 -17.89 14.35 -6.97
CA LEU A 224 -16.70 14.22 -6.14
C LEU A 224 -17.01 14.74 -4.74
N ILE A 225 -16.71 13.94 -3.71
CA ILE A 225 -16.99 14.29 -2.30
C ILE A 225 -15.73 14.35 -1.45
N ALA A 226 -14.68 13.63 -1.81
CA ALA A 226 -13.42 13.62 -1.05
C ALA A 226 -12.21 13.25 -1.92
N THR A 227 -11.04 13.70 -1.49
CA THR A 227 -9.71 13.24 -1.92
C THR A 227 -8.80 13.08 -0.70
N GLY A 228 -7.78 12.22 -0.79
CA GLY A 228 -6.77 12.03 0.26
C GLY A 228 -5.61 11.15 -0.17
N SER A 229 -4.45 11.26 0.49
CA SER A 229 -3.21 10.57 0.10
C SER A 229 -2.17 10.47 1.21
N ASP A 230 -1.95 11.52 2.00
CA ASP A 230 -0.92 11.59 3.04
C ASP A 230 -1.55 11.93 4.40
N ASN A 231 -1.07 11.30 5.48
CA ASN A 231 -1.51 11.59 6.84
C ASN A 231 -1.01 12.93 7.39
N THR A 232 -0.11 13.60 6.67
CA THR A 232 0.38 14.95 6.96
C THR A 232 -0.17 16.02 6.02
N ASP A 233 -1.08 15.65 5.11
CA ASP A 233 -1.72 16.61 4.21
C ASP A 233 -2.94 17.28 4.87
N HIS A 234 -2.77 18.56 5.19
CA HIS A 234 -3.79 19.39 5.81
C HIS A 234 -4.81 19.98 4.80
N VAL A 235 -4.67 19.72 3.50
CA VAL A 235 -5.67 20.13 2.49
C VAL A 235 -7.01 19.44 2.82
N PRO A 236 -8.12 20.19 2.94
CA PRO A 236 -9.41 19.62 3.33
C PRO A 236 -9.86 18.46 2.41
N PRO A 237 -10.51 17.41 2.93
CA PRO A 237 -10.90 16.25 2.11
C PRO A 237 -11.74 16.61 0.89
N PHE A 238 -12.62 17.61 0.98
CA PHE A 238 -13.48 18.05 -0.12
C PHE A 238 -12.76 18.85 -1.21
N SER A 239 -11.43 19.06 -1.10
CA SER A 239 -10.63 19.64 -2.17
C SER A 239 -10.58 18.71 -3.38
N ALA A 240 -10.79 19.28 -4.57
CA ALA A 240 -10.59 18.59 -5.83
C ALA A 240 -9.10 18.47 -6.22
N GLU A 241 -8.23 19.26 -5.60
CA GLU A 241 -6.78 19.19 -5.80
C GLU A 241 -6.13 18.43 -4.64
N ARG A 242 -5.22 17.51 -4.97
CA ARG A 242 -4.48 16.69 -3.98
C ARG A 242 -3.06 16.40 -4.43
N ARG A 243 -2.10 16.49 -3.52
CA ARG A 243 -0.73 16.00 -3.78
C ARG A 243 -0.66 14.49 -3.57
N MET A 244 -0.08 13.78 -4.53
CA MET A 244 0.14 12.35 -4.44
C MET A 244 1.20 12.01 -3.39
N TYR A 245 1.00 10.90 -2.70
CA TYR A 245 1.94 10.35 -1.74
C TYR A 245 2.11 8.85 -1.98
N ALA A 246 3.36 8.37 -1.92
CA ALA A 246 3.70 6.98 -2.23
C ALA A 246 3.08 6.46 -3.55
N GLY A 247 3.03 7.31 -4.58
CA GLY A 247 2.50 6.95 -5.90
C GLY A 247 0.97 6.89 -6.00
N ILE A 248 0.22 7.28 -4.96
CA ILE A 248 -1.23 7.14 -4.93
C ILE A 248 -2.01 8.32 -4.31
N ILE A 249 -3.23 8.54 -4.82
CA ILE A 249 -4.30 9.36 -4.25
C ILE A 249 -5.59 8.54 -4.27
N VAL A 250 -6.44 8.69 -3.26
CA VAL A 250 -7.80 8.13 -3.25
C VAL A 250 -8.81 9.25 -3.42
N ALA A 251 -9.77 9.05 -4.32
CA ALA A 251 -10.91 9.94 -4.55
C ALA A 251 -12.23 9.21 -4.23
N GLY A 252 -13.14 9.91 -3.56
CA GLY A 252 -14.50 9.44 -3.26
C GLY A 252 -15.52 10.11 -4.17
N LEU A 253 -16.34 9.32 -4.85
CA LEU A 253 -17.41 9.74 -5.74
C LEU A 253 -18.74 9.15 -5.27
N VAL A 254 -19.81 9.96 -5.22
CA VAL A 254 -21.19 9.45 -5.09
C VAL A 254 -21.93 9.56 -6.41
N ILE A 255 -22.77 8.58 -6.73
CA ILE A 255 -23.64 8.61 -7.90
C ILE A 255 -25.06 8.95 -7.44
N THR A 256 -25.61 10.04 -7.99
CA THR A 256 -26.87 10.62 -7.47
C THR A 256 -28.11 10.16 -8.21
N LYS A 257 -27.95 9.62 -9.43
CA LYS A 257 -29.02 9.11 -10.29
C LYS A 257 -28.49 7.96 -11.14
N PRO A 258 -29.33 6.97 -11.50
CA PRO A 258 -28.90 5.87 -12.35
C PRO A 258 -28.25 6.35 -13.63
N GLY A 259 -27.18 5.68 -14.05
CA GLY A 259 -26.43 5.99 -15.26
C GLY A 259 -24.92 6.00 -15.06
N LYS A 260 -24.23 6.46 -16.10
CA LYS A 260 -22.77 6.47 -16.20
C LYS A 260 -22.21 7.81 -15.76
N ALA A 261 -21.47 7.82 -14.65
CA ALA A 261 -20.67 8.96 -14.22
C ALA A 261 -19.22 8.77 -14.67
N LYS A 262 -18.50 9.87 -14.90
CA LYS A 262 -17.06 9.83 -15.17
C LYS A 262 -16.32 10.62 -14.12
N ILE A 263 -15.19 10.09 -13.65
CA ILE A 263 -14.19 10.81 -12.89
C ILE A 263 -12.99 11.09 -13.79
N TYR A 264 -12.46 12.31 -13.72
CA TYR A 264 -11.32 12.78 -14.47
C TYR A 264 -10.20 13.13 -13.50
N ALA A 265 -8.96 12.81 -13.85
CA ALA A 265 -7.77 13.21 -13.11
C ALA A 265 -6.76 13.83 -14.08
N SER A 266 -6.19 14.97 -13.69
CA SER A 266 -5.25 15.73 -14.52
C SER A 266 -4.11 16.30 -13.70
N SER A 267 -2.92 16.36 -14.27
CA SER A 267 -1.73 16.95 -13.65
C SER A 267 -0.81 17.52 -14.73
N PRO A 268 -0.19 18.70 -14.53
CA PRO A 268 0.74 19.27 -15.51
C PRO A 268 1.87 18.30 -15.86
N GLY A 269 2.06 18.04 -17.16
CA GLY A 269 3.12 17.15 -17.66
C GLY A 269 2.80 15.66 -17.63
N LEU A 270 1.61 15.26 -17.17
CA LEU A 270 1.15 13.87 -17.20
C LEU A 270 -0.07 13.73 -18.12
N GLU A 271 -0.15 12.62 -18.87
CA GLU A 271 -1.37 12.24 -19.57
C GLU A 271 -2.51 12.07 -18.56
N SER A 272 -3.66 12.66 -18.86
CA SER A 272 -4.83 12.66 -17.98
C SER A 272 -5.58 11.34 -18.04
N ALA A 273 -6.24 10.98 -16.95
CA ALA A 273 -7.03 9.74 -16.85
C ALA A 273 -8.52 10.03 -16.75
N VAL A 274 -9.33 9.10 -17.27
CA VAL A 274 -10.78 9.08 -17.11
C VAL A 274 -11.24 7.67 -16.75
N LEU A 275 -12.13 7.57 -15.78
CA LEU A 275 -12.78 6.31 -15.41
C LEU A 275 -14.29 6.50 -15.42
N GLU A 276 -14.99 5.60 -16.12
CA GLU A 276 -16.45 5.54 -16.14
C GLU A 276 -16.94 4.57 -15.06
N ILE A 277 -17.94 5.00 -14.29
CA ILE A 277 -18.55 4.24 -13.20
C ILE A 277 -20.05 4.23 -13.41
N GLU A 278 -20.64 3.04 -13.45
CA GLU A 278 -22.07 2.85 -13.60
C GLU A 278 -22.72 2.71 -12.22
N GLY A 279 -23.68 3.59 -11.93
CA GLY A 279 -24.56 3.45 -10.77
C GLY A 279 -25.93 2.96 -11.23
N LYS A 280 -26.48 1.97 -10.52
CA LYS A 280 -27.82 1.41 -10.79
C LYS A 280 -28.90 2.06 -9.94
#